data_AF-A0A9P6RKY5-F1
#
_entry.id   AF-A0A9P6RKY5-F1
#
_cell.length_a   1.000
_cell.length_b   1.000
_cell.length_c   1.000
_cell.angle_alpha   90.00
_cell.angle_beta   90.00
_cell.angle_gamma   90.00
#
_symmetry.space_group_name_H-M   'P 1'
#
loop_
_entity.id
_entity.type
_entity.pdbx_description
1 polymer ?
#
loop_
_entity_poly.entity_id
_entity_poly.type
_entity_poly.pdbx_seq_one_letter_code
_entity_poly.pdbx_strand_id
1 'polypeptide(L)'
;MVTAAFVAEPIYVRASCAMAGVMARTDRERGVWKAPANVALIGVEGLASIDSANNTVSPIRIDDGINYQLVKDKINPIREFRGKGFLAWGARTAEDPIRPDWLYISVRRLFNAVERDLSQALRIAAFEPNNAITWERIRSALDIYLDGLWRKGALLGSAPQEAYFVRIGQGVTMTETDIKQGKLIVKLGMAAVRPAEFIELQFTQDMVS
;
A
#
# COMPACT_ATOMS: atom_id res chain seq x y z
N MET A 1 -54.25 14.35 2.91
CA MET A 1 -53.58 13.06 3.09
C MET A 1 -52.09 13.30 2.89
N VAL A 2 -51.33 13.42 3.99
CA VAL A 2 -49.88 13.63 3.95
C VAL A 2 -49.26 12.28 3.58
N THR A 3 -48.59 12.21 2.44
CA THR A 3 -47.78 11.07 2.03
C THR A 3 -46.65 10.92 3.05
N ALA A 4 -46.74 9.93 3.93
CA ALA A 4 -45.63 9.53 4.78
C ALA A 4 -44.47 9.13 3.87
N ALA A 5 -43.40 9.92 3.89
CA ALA A 5 -42.15 9.54 3.25
C ALA A 5 -41.68 8.26 3.93
N PHE A 6 -41.45 7.19 3.15
CA PHE A 6 -40.71 6.02 3.63
C PHE A 6 -39.31 6.52 4.03
N VAL A 7 -39.09 6.73 5.32
CA VAL A 7 -37.73 6.86 5.86
C VAL A 7 -37.19 5.45 5.90
N ALA A 8 -36.47 5.05 4.87
CA ALA A 8 -35.77 3.77 4.86
C ALA A 8 -34.81 3.74 6.05
N GLU A 9 -34.85 2.68 6.85
CA GLU A 9 -33.89 2.49 7.93
C GLU A 9 -32.48 2.40 7.34
N PRO A 10 -31.48 3.04 7.97
CA PRO A 10 -30.12 3.03 7.46
C PRO A 10 -29.56 1.61 7.47
N ILE A 11 -29.04 1.16 6.33
CA ILE A 11 -28.36 -0.13 6.22
C ILE A 11 -26.89 0.06 6.61
N TYR A 12 -26.48 -0.60 7.68
CA TYR A 12 -25.09 -0.59 8.11
C TYR A 12 -24.27 -1.63 7.35
N VAL A 13 -23.15 -1.19 6.78
CA VAL A 13 -22.17 -2.06 6.11
C VAL A 13 -20.84 -1.99 6.83
N ARG A 14 -20.08 -3.09 6.79
CA ARG A 14 -18.72 -3.11 7.37
C ARG A 14 -17.79 -2.22 6.55
N ALA A 15 -16.88 -1.52 7.24
CA ALA A 15 -15.92 -0.61 6.61
C ALA A 15 -15.04 -1.29 5.56
N SER A 16 -14.78 -2.60 5.68
CA SER A 16 -14.01 -3.38 4.71
C SER A 16 -14.60 -3.33 3.29
N CYS A 17 -15.93 -3.32 3.16
CA CYS A 17 -16.62 -3.24 1.88
C CYS A 17 -16.30 -1.93 1.14
N ALA A 18 -16.41 -0.80 1.85
CA ALA A 18 -16.08 0.51 1.28
C ALA A 18 -14.58 0.66 1.02
N MET A 19 -13.74 0.18 1.93
CA MET A 19 -12.28 0.28 1.79
C MET A 19 -11.72 -0.54 0.63
N ALA A 20 -12.31 -1.68 0.29
CA ALA A 20 -11.94 -2.43 -0.91
C ALA A 20 -12.11 -1.57 -2.18
N GLY A 21 -13.22 -0.84 -2.28
CA GLY A 21 -13.46 0.10 -3.38
C GLY A 21 -12.50 1.29 -3.38
N VAL A 22 -12.20 1.86 -2.21
CA VAL A 22 -11.21 2.94 -2.04
C VAL A 22 -9.83 2.49 -2.52
N MET A 23 -9.38 1.30 -2.13
CA MET A 23 -8.09 0.75 -2.57
C MET A 23 -8.06 0.55 -4.08
N ALA A 24 -9.08 -0.11 -4.65
CA ALA A 24 -9.14 -0.36 -6.10
C ALA A 24 -9.15 0.94 -6.92
N ARG A 25 -9.88 1.96 -6.47
CA ARG A 25 -9.90 3.27 -7.11
C ARG A 25 -8.56 3.97 -7.00
N THR A 26 -7.96 3.97 -5.81
CA THR A 26 -6.63 4.58 -5.58
C THR A 26 -5.58 3.93 -6.48
N ASP A 27 -5.55 2.61 -6.57
CA ASP A 27 -4.59 1.91 -7.42
C ASP A 27 -4.74 2.28 -8.89
N ARG A 28 -5.98 2.38 -9.37
CA ARG A 28 -6.27 2.73 -10.77
C ARG A 28 -5.84 4.15 -11.11
N GLU A 29 -6.10 5.10 -10.22
CA GLU A 29 -5.87 6.52 -10.46
C GLU A 29 -4.44 6.97 -10.15
N ARG A 30 -3.80 6.34 -9.17
CA ARG A 30 -2.56 6.83 -8.54
C ARG A 30 -1.45 5.78 -8.46
N GLY A 31 -1.76 4.52 -8.75
CA GLY A 31 -0.86 3.38 -8.56
C GLY A 31 -0.86 2.84 -7.12
N VAL A 32 -0.45 1.57 -7.00
CA VAL A 32 -0.44 0.82 -5.72
C VAL A 32 0.49 1.40 -4.65
N TRP A 33 1.47 2.21 -5.08
CA TRP A 33 2.43 2.90 -4.20
C TRP A 33 1.82 4.12 -3.51
N LYS A 34 0.63 4.58 -3.90
CA LYS A 34 -0.11 5.60 -3.16
C LYS A 34 -0.89 4.97 -2.00
N ALA A 35 -0.64 5.47 -0.79
CA ALA A 35 -1.43 5.13 0.38
C ALA A 35 -2.94 5.37 0.14
N PRO A 36 -3.83 4.38 0.40
CA PRO A 36 -5.28 4.51 0.26
C PRO A 36 -5.90 5.28 1.45
N ALA A 37 -5.26 6.38 1.84
CA ALA A 37 -5.66 7.28 2.91
C ALA A 37 -5.74 8.72 2.41
N ASN A 38 -6.47 9.56 3.13
CA ASN A 38 -6.95 10.87 2.69
C ASN A 38 -7.77 10.75 1.39
N VAL A 39 -8.61 9.72 1.32
CA VAL A 39 -9.50 9.44 0.17
C VAL A 39 -10.93 9.34 0.69
N ALA A 40 -11.85 10.05 0.02
CA ALA A 40 -13.25 10.08 0.42
C ALA A 40 -13.98 8.76 0.10
N LEU A 41 -14.81 8.32 1.04
CA LEU A 41 -15.79 7.27 0.82
C LEU A 41 -16.99 7.87 0.09
N ILE A 42 -17.50 7.17 -0.93
CA ILE A 42 -18.63 7.62 -1.75
C ILE A 42 -19.88 6.89 -1.29
N GLY A 43 -21.00 7.61 -1.15
CA GLY A 43 -22.29 7.04 -0.76
C GLY A 43 -22.42 6.69 0.73
N VAL A 44 -21.50 7.18 1.58
CA VAL A 44 -21.58 7.02 3.03
C VAL A 44 -22.20 8.27 3.63
N GLU A 45 -23.23 8.08 4.46
CA GLU A 45 -23.97 9.17 5.12
C GLU A 45 -23.61 9.32 6.60
N GLY A 46 -23.05 8.28 7.21
CA GLY A 46 -22.70 8.26 8.63
C GLY A 46 -21.74 7.14 8.99
N LEU A 47 -21.12 7.27 10.17
CA LEU A 47 -20.34 6.21 10.80
C LEU A 47 -21.08 5.67 12.00
N ALA A 48 -20.96 4.37 12.24
CA ALA A 48 -21.54 3.71 13.40
C ALA A 48 -20.56 2.73 14.02
N SER A 49 -20.60 2.63 15.35
CA SER A 49 -19.97 1.57 16.12
C SER A 49 -20.96 0.45 16.38
N ILE A 50 -20.45 -0.78 16.44
CA ILE A 50 -21.22 -1.96 16.84
C ILE A 50 -20.60 -2.46 18.14
N ASP A 51 -21.40 -2.50 19.20
CA ASP A 51 -21.01 -3.09 20.48
C ASP A 51 -21.06 -4.62 20.36
N SER A 52 -19.91 -5.27 20.50
CA SER A 52 -19.78 -6.72 20.37
C SER A 52 -20.51 -7.50 21.47
N ALA A 53 -20.81 -6.89 22.63
CA ALA A 53 -21.43 -7.57 23.75
C ALA A 53 -22.94 -7.77 23.58
N ASN A 54 -23.62 -6.80 22.95
CA ASN A 54 -25.08 -6.78 22.80
C ASN A 54 -25.54 -6.59 21.34
N ASN A 55 -24.60 -6.49 20.39
CA ASN A 55 -24.84 -6.23 18.96
C ASN A 55 -25.62 -4.92 18.69
N THR A 56 -25.54 -3.94 19.60
CA THR A 56 -26.18 -2.64 19.44
C THR A 56 -25.37 -1.77 18.50
N VAL A 57 -26.06 -1.08 17.60
CA VAL A 57 -25.46 -0.14 16.65
C VAL A 57 -25.75 1.29 17.10
N SER A 58 -24.72 2.12 17.21
CA SER A 58 -24.84 3.52 17.58
C SER A 58 -24.01 4.41 16.66
N PRO A 59 -24.50 5.60 16.27
CA PRO A 59 -23.68 6.57 15.55
C PRO A 59 -22.41 6.90 16.32
N ILE A 60 -21.29 7.01 15.61
CA ILE A 60 -19.99 7.35 16.20
C ILE A 60 -19.32 8.49 15.43
N ARG A 61 -18.67 9.39 16.16
CA ARG A 61 -17.77 10.40 15.59
C ARG A 61 -16.36 10.15 16.11
N ILE A 62 -15.40 10.00 15.20
CA ILE A 62 -14.00 9.78 15.55
C ILE A 62 -13.28 11.12 15.67
N ASP A 63 -13.15 11.60 16.91
CA ASP A 63 -12.32 12.76 17.26
C ASP A 63 -10.82 12.40 17.32
N ASP A 64 -9.98 13.39 17.67
CA ASP A 64 -8.52 13.19 17.72
C ASP A 64 -8.10 12.26 18.88
N GLY A 65 -8.82 12.24 19.99
CA GLY A 65 -8.54 11.36 21.13
C GLY A 65 -8.81 9.89 20.79
N ILE A 66 -9.96 9.60 20.19
CA ILE A 66 -10.30 8.26 19.70
C ILE A 66 -9.34 7.86 18.58
N ASN A 67 -9.04 8.76 17.64
CA ASN A 67 -8.07 8.51 16.57
C ASN A 67 -6.70 8.12 17.13
N TYR A 68 -6.20 8.82 18.14
CA TYR A 68 -4.93 8.51 18.78
C TYR A 68 -4.91 7.11 19.39
N GLN A 69 -6.00 6.71 20.07
CA GLN A 69 -6.12 5.37 20.63
C GLN A 69 -6.17 4.29 19.53
N LEU A 70 -6.98 4.49 18.48
CA LEU A 70 -7.06 3.56 17.36
C LEU A 70 -5.70 3.36 16.66
N VAL A 71 -4.94 4.43 16.48
CA VAL A 71 -3.60 4.36 15.87
C VAL A 71 -2.62 3.56 16.76
N LYS A 72 -2.70 3.70 18.09
CA LYS A 72 -1.93 2.85 19.03
C LYS A 72 -2.32 1.39 18.92
N ASP A 73 -3.61 1.12 18.74
CA ASP A 73 -4.16 -0.21 18.56
C ASP A 73 -3.97 -0.76 17.13
N LYS A 74 -3.19 -0.06 16.29
CA LYS A 74 -2.86 -0.42 14.91
C LYS A 74 -4.09 -0.51 13.99
N ILE A 75 -5.11 0.32 14.28
CA ILE A 75 -6.37 0.42 13.53
C ILE A 75 -6.41 1.74 12.76
N ASN A 76 -6.69 1.66 11.46
CA ASN A 76 -6.89 2.85 10.63
C ASN A 76 -8.35 3.34 10.72
N PRO A 77 -8.60 4.56 11.19
CA PRO A 77 -9.97 5.08 11.29
C PRO A 77 -10.50 5.60 9.95
N ILE A 78 -11.83 5.63 9.83
CA ILE A 78 -12.54 6.50 8.89
C ILE A 78 -13.04 7.69 9.70
N ARG A 79 -12.82 8.90 9.21
CA ARG A 79 -13.14 10.15 9.94
C ARG A 79 -13.99 11.06 9.10
N GLU A 80 -14.91 11.75 9.76
CA GLU A 80 -15.74 12.78 9.16
C GLU A 80 -15.03 14.15 9.23
N PHE A 81 -14.88 14.80 8.08
CA PHE A 81 -14.35 16.15 7.96
C PHE A 81 -15.39 17.06 7.32
N ARG A 82 -15.61 18.23 7.95
CA ARG A 82 -16.53 19.24 7.42
C ARG A 82 -16.09 19.66 6.01
N GLY A 83 -17.03 19.63 5.06
CA GLY A 83 -16.78 19.98 3.66
C GLY A 83 -16.03 18.93 2.82
N LYS A 84 -15.50 17.86 3.42
CA LYS A 84 -14.80 16.76 2.72
C LYS A 84 -15.50 15.41 2.85
N GLY A 85 -16.48 15.29 3.75
CA GLY A 85 -17.19 14.04 4.01
C GLY A 85 -16.35 13.05 4.82
N PHE A 86 -16.57 11.76 4.57
CA PHE A 86 -15.90 10.67 5.30
C PHE A 86 -14.63 10.25 4.56
N LEU A 87 -13.48 10.40 5.21
CA LEU A 87 -12.18 10.07 4.65
C LEU A 87 -11.59 8.84 5.34
N ALA A 88 -10.99 7.93 4.56
CA ALA A 88 -10.07 6.94 5.11
C ALA A 88 -8.85 7.67 5.69
N TRP A 89 -8.60 7.54 7.00
CA TRP A 89 -7.66 8.39 7.73
C TRP A 89 -6.57 7.59 8.45
N GLY A 90 -6.00 6.63 7.75
CA GLY A 90 -4.85 5.86 8.20
C GLY A 90 -4.36 4.94 7.10
N ALA A 91 -3.05 4.70 7.06
CA ALA A 91 -2.40 3.88 6.03
C ALA A 91 -1.45 2.85 6.62
N ARG A 92 -1.57 2.52 7.91
CA ARG A 92 -0.70 1.58 8.60
C ARG A 92 -1.19 0.15 8.43
N THR A 93 -0.27 -0.81 8.44
CA THR A 93 -0.59 -2.23 8.58
C THR A 93 -0.73 -2.58 10.06
N ALA A 94 -1.05 -3.84 10.37
CA ALA A 94 -1.02 -4.36 11.74
C ALA A 94 0.41 -4.67 12.24
N GLU A 95 1.44 -4.32 11.46
CA GLU A 95 2.85 -4.52 11.81
C GLU A 95 3.24 -3.73 13.06
N ASP A 96 4.25 -4.22 13.77
CA ASP A 96 4.80 -3.47 14.89
C ASP A 96 5.61 -2.24 14.44
N PRO A 97 5.36 -1.03 14.98
CA PRO A 97 6.15 0.15 14.66
C PRO A 97 7.65 0.01 14.94
N ILE A 98 8.07 -0.91 15.80
CA ILE A 98 9.49 -1.24 16.04
C ILE A 98 10.18 -1.75 14.76
N ARG A 99 9.43 -2.37 13.84
CA ARG A 99 9.93 -2.87 12.54
C ARG A 99 9.24 -2.13 11.39
N PRO A 100 9.73 -0.93 11.04
CA PRO A 100 9.00 -0.01 10.17
C PRO A 100 8.99 -0.41 8.68
N ASP A 101 9.67 -1.49 8.30
CA ASP A 101 9.83 -1.92 6.90
C ASP A 101 8.48 -2.15 6.21
N TRP A 102 7.52 -2.73 6.94
CA TRP A 102 6.19 -3.08 6.43
C TRP A 102 5.07 -2.28 7.09
N LEU A 103 5.41 -1.18 7.75
CA LEU A 103 4.47 -0.37 8.53
C LEU A 103 3.34 0.21 7.67
N TYR A 104 3.59 0.50 6.40
CA TYR A 104 2.61 1.16 5.52
C TYR A 104 1.98 0.22 4.50
N ILE A 105 0.66 0.36 4.32
CA ILE A 105 -0.15 -0.40 3.37
C ILE A 105 0.39 -0.23 1.95
N SER A 106 0.74 0.98 1.52
CA SER A 106 1.27 1.22 0.17
C SER A 106 2.59 0.51 -0.08
N VAL A 107 3.48 0.47 0.92
CA VAL A 107 4.76 -0.23 0.82
C VAL A 107 4.51 -1.73 0.69
N ARG A 108 3.78 -2.34 1.62
CA ARG A 108 3.49 -3.80 1.57
C ARG A 108 2.77 -4.21 0.29
N ARG A 109 1.81 -3.41 -0.18
CA ARG A 109 1.06 -3.69 -1.41
C ARG A 109 1.89 -3.50 -2.67
N LEU A 110 2.81 -2.54 -2.71
CA LEU A 110 3.75 -2.39 -3.82
C LEU A 110 4.62 -3.64 -3.94
N PHE A 111 5.22 -4.12 -2.85
CA PHE A 111 6.01 -5.37 -2.88
C PHE A 111 5.19 -6.58 -3.29
N ASN A 112 3.95 -6.74 -2.80
CA ASN A 112 3.06 -7.83 -3.23
C ASN A 112 2.75 -7.76 -4.74
N ALA A 113 2.49 -6.56 -5.27
CA ALA A 113 2.18 -6.37 -6.68
C ALA A 113 3.39 -6.71 -7.56
N VAL A 114 4.58 -6.21 -7.20
CA VAL A 114 5.83 -6.51 -7.89
C VAL A 114 6.11 -8.01 -7.85
N GLU A 115 6.05 -8.64 -6.68
CA GLU A 115 6.29 -10.08 -6.55
C GLU A 115 5.32 -10.91 -7.42
N ARG A 116 4.03 -10.56 -7.43
CA ARG A 116 3.02 -11.21 -8.27
C ARG A 116 3.32 -11.05 -9.75
N ASP A 117 3.55 -9.81 -10.21
CA ASP A 117 3.74 -9.49 -11.61
C ASP A 117 5.03 -10.13 -12.15
N LEU A 118 6.12 -10.07 -11.37
CA LEU A 118 7.39 -10.70 -11.73
C LEU A 118 7.30 -12.22 -11.71
N SER A 119 6.62 -12.80 -10.73
CA SER A 119 6.39 -14.25 -10.68
C SER A 119 5.60 -14.73 -11.90
N GLN A 120 4.61 -13.95 -12.38
CA GLN A 120 3.88 -14.24 -13.61
C GLN A 120 4.78 -14.10 -14.84
N ALA A 121 5.59 -13.04 -14.92
CA ALA A 121 6.51 -12.80 -16.03
C ALA A 121 7.62 -13.86 -16.11
N LEU A 122 8.07 -14.42 -14.99
CA LEU A 122 9.13 -15.44 -14.98
C LEU A 122 8.63 -16.84 -15.35
N ARG A 123 7.31 -17.08 -15.41
CA ARG A 123 6.77 -18.39 -15.81
C ARG A 123 7.19 -18.79 -17.23
N ILE A 124 7.36 -17.83 -18.14
CA ILE A 124 7.81 -18.13 -19.51
C ILE A 124 9.27 -18.62 -19.57
N ALA A 125 10.07 -18.38 -18.52
CA ALA A 125 11.43 -18.89 -18.43
C ALA A 125 11.51 -20.30 -17.84
N ALA A 126 10.38 -20.88 -17.41
CA ALA A 126 10.36 -22.24 -16.91
C ALA A 126 10.78 -23.22 -18.02
N PHE A 127 11.73 -24.10 -17.71
CA PHE A 127 12.32 -25.07 -18.63
C PHE A 127 13.17 -24.49 -19.77
N GLU A 128 13.45 -23.19 -19.77
CA GLU A 128 14.49 -22.63 -20.64
C GLU A 128 15.90 -23.10 -20.21
N PRO A 129 16.88 -23.17 -21.13
CA PRO A 129 18.26 -23.50 -20.78
C PRO A 129 18.81 -22.56 -19.70
N ASN A 130 19.32 -23.12 -18.60
CA ASN A 130 19.88 -22.35 -17.47
C ASN A 130 21.32 -21.86 -17.78
N ASN A 131 21.43 -20.83 -18.63
CA ASN A 131 22.70 -20.28 -19.09
C ASN A 131 22.70 -18.73 -19.06
N ALA A 132 23.87 -18.14 -19.31
CA ALA A 132 24.08 -16.70 -19.28
C ALA A 132 23.14 -15.91 -20.22
N ILE A 133 22.75 -16.48 -21.36
CA ILE A 133 21.84 -15.83 -22.32
C ILE A 133 20.43 -15.70 -21.71
N THR A 134 19.92 -16.79 -21.13
CA THR A 134 18.63 -16.78 -20.43
C THR A 134 18.65 -15.83 -19.23
N TRP A 135 19.76 -15.81 -18.48
CA TRP A 135 19.90 -14.93 -17.32
C TRP A 135 19.84 -13.46 -17.71
N GLU A 136 20.54 -13.08 -18.78
CA GLU A 136 20.58 -11.70 -19.25
C GLU A 136 19.23 -11.24 -19.81
N ARG A 137 18.49 -12.13 -20.48
CA ARG A 137 17.11 -11.87 -20.91
C ARG A 137 16.19 -11.61 -19.72
N ILE A 138 16.27 -12.44 -18.68
CA ILE A 138 15.51 -12.26 -17.44
C ILE A 138 15.90 -10.94 -16.78
N ARG A 139 17.20 -10.68 -16.59
CA ARG A 139 17.70 -9.45 -15.97
C ARG A 139 17.15 -8.22 -16.68
N SER A 140 17.23 -8.19 -18.02
CA SER A 140 16.75 -7.09 -18.85
C SER A 140 15.24 -6.87 -18.72
N ALA A 141 14.45 -7.95 -18.72
CA ALA A 141 13.00 -7.85 -18.55
C ALA A 141 12.60 -7.29 -17.18
N LEU A 142 13.27 -7.73 -16.12
CA LEU A 142 13.04 -7.23 -14.75
C LEU A 142 13.46 -5.77 -14.61
N ASP A 143 14.60 -5.39 -15.21
CA ASP A 143 15.11 -4.02 -15.22
C ASP A 143 14.12 -3.06 -15.88
N ILE A 144 13.59 -3.42 -17.06
CA ILE A 144 12.58 -2.62 -17.77
C ILE A 144 11.30 -2.43 -16.91
N TYR A 145 10.85 -3.48 -16.23
CA TYR A 145 9.67 -3.40 -15.37
C TYR A 145 9.89 -2.44 -14.19
N LEU A 146 11.02 -2.55 -13.49
CA LEU A 146 11.35 -1.72 -12.33
C LEU A 146 11.63 -0.26 -12.72
N ASP A 147 12.32 -0.03 -13.84
CA ASP A 147 12.51 1.32 -14.41
C ASP A 147 11.15 1.98 -14.70
N GLY A 148 10.20 1.22 -15.25
CA GLY A 148 8.83 1.67 -15.47
C GLY A 148 8.10 2.08 -14.19
N LEU A 149 8.37 1.43 -13.06
CA LEU A 149 7.83 1.81 -11.75
C LEU A 149 8.55 3.05 -11.18
N TRP A 150 9.87 3.12 -11.30
CA TRP A 150 10.66 4.27 -10.87
C TRP A 150 10.25 5.55 -11.60
N ARG A 151 10.11 5.51 -12.94
CA ARG A 151 9.64 6.65 -13.74
C ARG A 151 8.24 7.15 -13.37
N LYS A 152 7.40 6.28 -12.80
CA LYS A 152 6.05 6.63 -12.30
C LYS A 152 6.07 7.15 -10.85
N GLY A 153 7.25 7.28 -10.24
CA GLY A 153 7.43 7.73 -8.86
C GLY A 153 7.05 6.69 -7.82
N ALA A 154 7.02 5.40 -8.17
CA ALA A 154 6.74 4.32 -7.22
C ALA A 154 7.92 4.02 -6.29
N LEU A 155 9.14 4.28 -6.78
CA LEU A 155 10.40 4.01 -6.10
C LEU A 155 11.12 5.33 -5.79
N LEU A 156 11.82 5.37 -4.65
CA LEU A 156 12.68 6.48 -4.23
C LEU A 156 14.01 6.45 -4.98
N GLY A 157 14.65 7.60 -5.13
CA GLY A 157 15.99 7.71 -5.73
C GLY A 157 16.01 8.69 -6.89
N SER A 158 17.11 9.43 -7.01
CA SER A 158 17.35 10.38 -8.09
C SER A 158 17.81 9.70 -9.38
N ALA A 159 18.31 8.46 -9.27
CA ALA A 159 18.70 7.60 -10.37
C ALA A 159 18.21 6.16 -10.17
N PRO A 160 18.00 5.36 -11.24
CA PRO A 160 17.53 3.97 -11.13
C PRO A 160 18.36 3.10 -10.18
N GLN A 161 19.69 3.32 -10.15
CA GLN A 161 20.64 2.54 -9.35
C GLN A 161 20.48 2.76 -7.83
N GLU A 162 19.88 3.89 -7.43
CA GLU A 162 19.50 4.17 -6.03
C GLU A 162 18.14 3.55 -5.69
N ALA A 163 17.29 3.39 -6.71
CA ALA A 163 15.91 2.95 -6.55
C ALA A 163 15.75 1.44 -6.49
N TYR A 164 16.52 0.71 -7.29
CA TYR A 164 16.42 -0.75 -7.32
C TYR A 164 17.70 -1.40 -7.83
N PHE A 165 17.80 -2.72 -7.65
CA PHE A 165 18.80 -3.55 -8.31
C PHE A 165 18.23 -4.90 -8.70
N VAL A 166 18.77 -5.49 -9.78
CA VAL A 166 18.52 -6.87 -10.20
C VAL A 166 19.86 -7.57 -10.35
N ARG A 167 20.05 -8.70 -9.66
CA ARG A 167 21.26 -9.52 -9.74
C ARG A 167 20.87 -10.94 -10.11
N ILE A 168 21.59 -11.50 -11.08
CA ILE A 168 21.47 -12.88 -11.53
C ILE A 168 22.82 -13.31 -12.10
N GLY A 169 23.28 -14.50 -11.75
CA GLY A 169 24.45 -15.11 -12.37
C GLY A 169 25.22 -16.07 -11.46
N GLN A 170 26.04 -16.92 -12.08
CA GLN A 170 26.98 -17.78 -11.37
C GLN A 170 28.04 -16.94 -10.66
N GLY A 171 28.30 -17.23 -9.38
CA GLY A 171 29.19 -16.45 -8.52
C GLY A 171 28.60 -15.13 -8.00
N VAL A 172 27.39 -14.75 -8.44
CA VAL A 172 26.69 -13.54 -7.98
C VAL A 172 25.49 -13.90 -7.12
N THR A 173 24.60 -14.74 -7.64
CA THR A 173 23.40 -15.23 -6.94
C THR A 173 23.29 -16.75 -6.90
N MET A 174 24.05 -17.45 -7.74
CA MET A 174 24.01 -18.91 -7.86
C MET A 174 25.41 -19.50 -7.77
N THR A 175 25.50 -20.70 -7.20
CA THR A 175 26.69 -21.56 -7.27
C THR A 175 26.61 -22.53 -8.45
N GLU A 176 27.71 -23.22 -8.76
CA GLU A 176 27.69 -24.30 -9.76
C GLU A 176 26.71 -25.42 -9.36
N THR A 177 26.61 -25.71 -8.05
CA THR A 177 25.66 -26.68 -7.50
C THR A 177 24.22 -26.27 -7.75
N ASP A 178 23.88 -24.98 -7.57
CA ASP A 178 22.53 -24.49 -7.85
C ASP A 178 22.15 -24.71 -9.32
N ILE A 179 23.08 -24.43 -10.24
CA ILE A 179 22.86 -24.60 -11.68
C ILE A 179 22.67 -26.08 -12.03
N LYS A 180 23.52 -26.97 -11.50
CA LYS A 180 23.39 -28.43 -11.69
C LYS A 180 22.08 -28.99 -11.12
N GLN A 181 21.54 -28.37 -10.08
CA GLN A 181 20.24 -28.68 -9.50
C GLN A 181 19.06 -28.04 -10.27
N GLY A 182 19.32 -27.33 -11.36
CA GLY A 182 18.30 -26.66 -12.16
C GLY A 182 17.70 -25.41 -11.50
N LYS A 183 18.36 -24.84 -10.49
CA LYS A 183 17.90 -23.62 -9.81
C LYS A 183 18.38 -22.39 -10.57
N LEU A 184 17.46 -21.44 -10.71
CA LEU A 184 17.75 -20.09 -11.18
C LEU A 184 17.34 -19.11 -10.06
N ILE A 185 18.32 -18.41 -9.49
CA ILE A 185 18.13 -17.52 -8.35
C ILE A 185 18.34 -16.07 -8.79
N VAL A 186 17.30 -15.26 -8.66
CA VAL A 186 17.34 -13.81 -8.89
C VAL A 186 17.28 -13.09 -7.55
N LYS A 187 18.18 -12.13 -7.34
CA LYS A 187 18.13 -11.24 -6.18
C LYS A 187 17.72 -9.84 -6.63
N LEU A 188 16.62 -9.35 -6.06
CA LEU A 188 16.06 -8.04 -6.34
C LEU A 188 15.95 -7.23 -5.05
N GLY A 189 16.23 -5.94 -5.15
CA GLY A 189 15.94 -4.97 -4.09
C GLY A 189 15.31 -3.72 -4.68
N MET A 190 14.42 -3.07 -3.94
CA MET A 190 13.73 -1.86 -4.36
C MET A 190 13.44 -0.94 -3.17
N ALA A 191 13.56 0.37 -3.37
CA ALA A 191 13.35 1.40 -2.37
C ALA A 191 11.95 2.01 -2.54
N ALA A 192 10.96 1.51 -1.80
CA ALA A 192 9.59 2.00 -1.90
C ALA A 192 9.42 3.41 -1.28
N VAL A 193 8.57 4.24 -1.89
CA VAL A 193 8.18 5.54 -1.32
C VAL A 193 7.29 5.33 -0.09
N ARG A 194 7.60 6.04 1.00
CA ARG A 194 6.79 6.06 2.24
C ARG A 194 5.88 7.30 2.26
N PRO A 195 4.64 7.19 2.76
CA PRO A 195 3.75 8.35 2.89
C PRO A 195 4.24 9.31 3.98
N ALA A 196 4.00 10.61 3.80
CA ALA A 196 4.14 11.60 4.87
C ALA A 196 2.90 11.53 5.79
N GLU A 197 3.03 10.85 6.93
CA GLU A 197 1.94 10.69 7.90
C GLU A 197 1.82 11.89 8.86
N PHE A 198 2.94 12.48 9.25
CA PHE A 198 3.00 13.64 10.14
C PHE A 198 3.59 14.84 9.41
N ILE A 199 2.94 15.99 9.55
CA ILE A 199 3.41 17.27 9.02
C ILE A 199 3.53 18.21 10.21
N GLU A 200 4.76 18.55 10.58
CA GLU A 200 5.06 19.49 11.66
C GLU A 200 5.38 20.86 11.07
N LEU A 201 4.62 21.87 11.48
CA LEU A 201 4.90 23.26 11.14
C LEU A 201 5.62 23.92 12.32
N GLN A 202 6.87 24.29 12.09
CA GLN A 202 7.67 25.01 13.08
C GLN A 202 7.58 26.51 12.78
N PHE A 203 6.95 27.26 13.68
CA PHE A 203 6.80 28.70 13.58
C PHE A 203 7.89 29.37 14.41
N THR A 204 8.62 30.30 13.79
CA THR A 204 9.50 31.23 14.49
C THR A 204 9.11 32.65 14.13
N GLN A 205 9.24 33.56 15.08
CA GLN A 205 9.18 35.00 14.84
C GLN A 205 10.59 35.62 14.81
N ASP A 206 11.62 34.85 15.16
CA ASP A 206 13.00 35.27 15.04
C ASP A 206 13.44 35.14 13.58
N MET A 207 13.73 36.30 12.97
CA MET A 207 14.08 36.44 11.56
C MET A 207 15.59 36.56 11.35
N VAL A 208 16.38 36.51 12.42
CA VAL A 208 17.84 36.63 12.35
C VAL A 208 18.45 35.26 12.68
N SER A 209 18.76 34.51 11.62
CA SER A 209 19.54 33.27 11.69
C SER A 209 21.03 33.52 11.48
#